data_AF-A0A2R6CYF0-F1
#
_entry.id   AF-A0A2R6CYF0-F1
#
_cell.length_a   1.000
_cell.length_b   1.000
_cell.length_c   1.000
_cell.angle_alpha   90.00
_cell.angle_beta   90.00
_cell.angle_gamma   90.00
#
_symmetry.space_group_name_H-M   'P 1'
#
loop_
_entity.id
_entity.type
_entity.pdbx_description
1 polymer ?
#
loop_
_entity_poly.entity_id
_entity_poly.type
_entity_poly.pdbx_seq_one_letter_code
_entity_poly.pdbx_strand_id
1 'polypeptide(L)'
;MRDAAENGQLALLLEVTGTPKPGNVDRHRDYEDLRFEHFTAGAVGAGGGLRMAADGDRLGRAFERAVAGMSEQSAGNTQFGALLLVTPLVGAAATGRLSTEGTAALAEATTVEDACDFYRAFAVALAWLAYLHTDL
;
A
#
# COMPACT_ATOMS: atom_id res chain seq x y z
N MET A 1 22.19 -6.37 -3.47
CA MET A 1 20.94 -5.88 -4.10
C MET A 1 19.94 -5.63 -2.99
N ARG A 2 19.04 -4.66 -3.16
CA ARG A 2 17.94 -4.40 -2.20
C ARG A 2 17.02 -5.61 -2.09
N ASP A 3 16.41 -5.83 -0.93
CA ASP A 3 15.43 -6.90 -0.75
C ASP A 3 14.08 -6.56 -1.42
N ALA A 4 13.17 -7.54 -1.49
CA ALA A 4 11.88 -7.37 -2.16
C ALA A 4 11.01 -6.29 -1.49
N ALA A 5 11.06 -6.17 -0.16
CA ALA A 5 10.28 -5.19 0.59
C ALA A 5 10.82 -3.77 0.37
N GLU A 6 12.14 -3.59 0.39
CA GLU A 6 12.81 -2.32 0.06
C GLU A 6 12.48 -1.87 -1.37
N ASN A 7 12.45 -2.80 -2.33
CA ASN A 7 12.04 -2.49 -3.71
C ASN A 7 10.55 -2.11 -3.79
N GLY A 8 9.68 -2.78 -3.03
CA GLY A 8 8.26 -2.41 -2.92
C GLY A 8 8.06 -1.00 -2.36
N GLN A 9 8.77 -0.66 -1.28
CA GLN A 9 8.74 0.69 -0.69
C GLN A 9 9.29 1.73 -1.67
N LEU A 10 10.39 1.43 -2.36
CA LEU A 10 10.93 2.31 -3.39
C LEU A 10 9.93 2.54 -4.53
N ALA A 11 9.18 1.52 -4.95
CA ALA A 11 8.14 1.67 -5.97
C ALA A 11 7.04 2.66 -5.53
N LEU A 12 6.60 2.63 -4.26
CA LEU A 12 5.64 3.58 -3.71
C LEU A 12 6.20 5.02 -3.68
N LEU A 13 7.48 5.17 -3.32
CA LEU A 13 8.15 6.48 -3.32
C LEU A 13 8.33 7.03 -4.74
N LEU A 14 8.64 6.18 -5.71
CA LEU A 14 8.74 6.57 -7.12
C LEU A 14 7.38 6.96 -7.70
N GLU A 15 6.31 6.28 -7.30
CA GLU A 15 4.94 6.63 -7.72
C GLU A 15 4.56 8.04 -7.28
N VAL A 16 4.77 8.40 -6.00
CA VAL A 16 4.44 9.74 -5.51
C VAL A 16 5.38 10.83 -6.06
N THR A 17 6.66 10.50 -6.30
CA THR A 17 7.64 11.48 -6.80
C THR A 17 7.59 11.69 -8.32
N GLY A 18 6.88 10.83 -9.06
CA GLY A 18 6.62 11.03 -10.48
C GLY A 18 5.68 12.21 -10.69
N THR A 19 6.12 13.22 -11.44
CA THR A 19 5.32 14.42 -11.73
C THR A 19 5.09 14.58 -13.24
N PRO A 20 3.84 14.74 -13.71
CA PRO A 20 2.61 14.72 -12.91
C PRO A 20 2.18 13.31 -12.49
N LYS A 21 1.81 13.14 -11.22
CA LYS A 21 1.23 11.91 -10.70
C LYS A 21 -0.22 11.78 -11.17
N PRO A 22 -0.65 10.61 -11.68
CA PRO A 22 -2.07 10.36 -11.90
C PRO A 22 -2.83 10.40 -10.56
N GLY A 23 -3.93 11.16 -10.52
CA GLY A 23 -4.83 11.27 -9.36
C GLY A 23 -5.05 12.70 -8.87
N ASN A 24 -5.46 12.82 -7.60
CA ASN A 24 -5.86 14.10 -6.99
C ASN A 24 -4.69 14.89 -6.40
N VAL A 25 -3.66 14.21 -5.91
CA VAL A 25 -2.47 14.82 -5.29
C VAL A 25 -1.23 14.53 -6.11
N ASP A 26 -0.40 15.56 -6.29
CA ASP A 26 0.89 15.53 -6.97
C ASP A 26 1.83 16.53 -6.28
N ARG A 27 3.13 16.49 -6.58
CA ARG A 27 4.13 17.45 -6.08
C ARG A 27 3.71 18.93 -6.20
N HIS A 28 2.93 19.28 -7.21
CA HIS A 28 2.46 20.65 -7.43
C HIS A 28 0.98 20.85 -7.09
N ARG A 29 0.32 19.85 -6.49
CA ARG A 29 -1.10 19.87 -6.18
C ARG A 29 -1.38 19.17 -4.86
N ASP A 30 -1.50 19.96 -3.80
CA ASP A 30 -1.90 19.52 -2.46
C ASP A 30 -3.34 19.95 -2.13
N TYR A 31 -3.94 19.30 -1.13
CA TYR A 31 -5.12 19.76 -0.40
C TYR A 31 -4.71 20.14 1.03
N GLU A 32 -5.55 20.90 1.74
CA GLU A 32 -5.28 21.36 3.11
C GLU A 32 -4.90 20.19 4.05
N ASP A 33 -5.64 19.09 3.96
CA ASP A 33 -5.44 17.90 4.79
C ASP A 33 -4.69 16.75 4.10
N LEU A 34 -4.25 16.92 2.86
CA LEU A 34 -3.57 15.87 2.10
C LEU A 34 -2.50 16.43 1.18
N ARG A 35 -1.23 16.20 1.55
CA ARG A 35 -0.07 16.74 0.87
C ARG A 35 0.90 15.66 0.43
N PHE A 36 1.81 16.01 -0.47
CA PHE A 36 2.92 15.16 -0.91
C PHE A 36 3.66 14.46 0.24
N GLU A 37 3.98 15.15 1.35
CA GLU A 37 4.75 14.53 2.44
C GLU A 37 4.01 13.38 3.11
N HIS A 38 2.69 13.44 3.19
CA HIS A 38 1.85 12.36 3.74
C HIS A 38 2.02 11.07 2.95
N PHE A 39 2.14 11.16 1.62
CA PHE A 39 2.41 10.00 0.77
C PHE A 39 3.81 9.45 1.01
N THR A 40 4.82 10.31 1.11
CA THR A 40 6.20 9.85 1.39
C THR A 40 6.32 9.17 2.76
N ALA A 41 5.67 9.73 3.79
CA ALA A 41 5.61 9.13 5.12
C ALA A 41 4.81 7.82 5.09
N GLY A 42 3.68 7.78 4.38
CA GLY A 42 2.87 6.59 4.22
C GLY A 42 3.61 5.43 3.53
N ALA A 43 4.40 5.72 2.49
CA ALA A 43 5.26 4.74 1.84
C ALA A 43 6.28 4.12 2.81
N VAL A 44 6.91 4.93 3.67
CA VAL A 44 7.84 4.44 4.71
C VAL A 44 7.10 3.63 5.76
N GLY A 45 5.92 4.09 6.21
CA GLY A 45 5.08 3.40 7.20
C GLY A 45 4.61 2.01 6.74
N ALA A 46 4.38 1.84 5.44
CA ALA A 46 3.98 0.55 4.86
C ALA A 46 5.06 -0.55 4.94
N GLY A 47 6.32 -0.18 5.18
CA GLY A 47 7.47 -1.11 5.12
C GLY A 47 7.35 -2.33 6.02
N GLY A 48 6.68 -2.22 7.17
CA GLY A 48 6.43 -3.36 8.06
C GLY A 48 5.59 -4.46 7.42
N GLY A 49 4.51 -4.10 6.74
CA GLY A 49 3.66 -5.05 6.03
C GLY A 49 4.31 -5.58 4.74
N LEU A 50 5.08 -4.75 4.03
CA LEU A 50 5.84 -5.21 2.87
C LEU A 50 6.90 -6.26 3.26
N ARG A 51 7.54 -6.10 4.43
CA ARG A 51 8.48 -7.10 4.95
C ARG A 51 7.79 -8.43 5.28
N MET A 52 6.63 -8.37 5.93
CA MET A 52 5.80 -9.58 6.15
C MET A 52 5.49 -10.31 4.84
N ALA A 53 5.10 -9.59 3.79
CA ALA A 53 4.86 -10.19 2.48
C ALA A 53 6.12 -10.86 1.90
N ALA A 54 7.28 -10.21 2.05
CA ALA A 54 8.56 -10.77 1.61
C ALA A 54 8.99 -12.01 2.42
N ASP A 55 8.65 -12.04 3.71
CA ASP A 55 8.92 -13.16 4.63
C ASP A 55 7.97 -14.36 4.41
N GLY A 56 6.97 -14.22 3.52
CA GLY A 56 6.03 -15.27 3.17
C GLY A 56 4.82 -15.38 4.12
N ASP A 57 4.56 -14.33 4.90
CA ASP A 57 3.33 -14.26 5.71
C ASP A 57 2.08 -14.23 4.82
N ARG A 58 0.94 -14.54 5.44
CA ARG A 58 -0.37 -14.50 4.78
C ARG A 58 -0.64 -13.12 4.18
N LEU A 59 -0.99 -13.09 2.89
CA LEU A 59 -1.02 -11.89 2.04
C LEU A 59 -1.92 -10.79 2.61
N GLY A 60 -3.12 -11.14 3.08
CA GLY A 60 -4.08 -10.23 3.67
C GLY A 60 -3.55 -9.59 4.96
N ARG A 61 -2.84 -10.34 5.82
CA ARG A 61 -2.22 -9.76 7.05
C ARG A 61 -1.11 -8.79 6.70
N ALA A 62 -0.26 -9.16 5.74
CA ALA A 62 0.79 -8.29 5.26
C ALA A 62 0.21 -6.99 4.68
N PHE A 63 -0.85 -7.10 3.88
CA PHE A 63 -1.56 -5.95 3.32
C PHE A 63 -2.22 -5.07 4.39
N GLU A 64 -2.96 -5.67 5.34
CA GLU A 64 -3.56 -4.95 6.48
C GLU A 64 -2.50 -4.19 7.28
N ARG A 65 -1.37 -4.83 7.57
CA ARG A 65 -0.28 -4.19 8.30
C ARG A 65 0.36 -3.05 7.50
N ALA A 66 0.50 -3.21 6.19
CA ALA A 66 1.05 -2.17 5.32
C ALA A 66 0.11 -0.94 5.29
N VAL A 67 -1.20 -1.16 5.16
CA VAL A 67 -2.20 -0.07 5.19
C VAL A 67 -2.24 0.60 6.56
N ALA A 68 -2.22 -0.17 7.65
CA ALA A 68 -2.20 0.39 9.00
C ALA A 68 -0.97 1.29 9.23
N GLY A 69 0.22 0.83 8.82
CA GLY A 69 1.45 1.62 8.92
C GLY A 69 1.45 2.87 8.02
N MET A 70 0.91 2.74 6.80
CA MET A 70 0.73 3.88 5.89
C MET A 70 -0.15 4.97 6.51
N SER A 71 -1.15 4.58 7.31
CA SER A 71 -2.10 5.50 7.95
C SER A 71 -1.66 6.05 9.31
N GLU A 72 -0.44 5.78 9.78
CA GLU A 72 0.11 6.38 11.01
C GLU A 72 0.39 7.89 10.87
N GLN A 73 0.46 8.38 9.62
CA GLN A 73 0.51 9.80 9.29
C GLN A 73 -0.89 10.47 9.36
N SER A 74 -0.94 11.80 9.45
CA SER A 74 -2.17 12.55 9.80
C SER A 74 -3.30 12.58 8.74
N ALA A 75 -3.02 12.23 7.49
CA ALA A 75 -3.97 12.30 6.37
C ALA A 75 -4.64 10.97 6.02
N GLY A 76 -4.60 9.96 6.90
CA GLY A 76 -5.30 8.69 6.68
C GLY A 76 -4.79 7.90 5.45
N ASN A 77 -5.54 7.94 4.35
CA ASN A 77 -5.27 7.13 3.15
C ASN A 77 -4.50 7.90 2.08
N THR A 78 -3.28 7.44 1.79
CA THR A 78 -2.44 8.01 0.73
C THR A 78 -2.29 7.05 -0.45
N GLN A 79 -2.07 5.76 -0.21
CA GLN A 79 -1.62 4.82 -1.23
C GLN A 79 -2.26 3.42 -1.13
N PHE A 80 -3.49 3.28 -0.60
CA PHE A 80 -4.17 1.99 -0.45
C PHE A 80 -4.19 1.17 -1.75
N GLY A 81 -4.59 1.79 -2.86
CA GLY A 81 -4.66 1.12 -4.17
C GLY A 81 -3.28 0.67 -4.68
N ALA A 82 -2.23 1.46 -4.44
CA ALA A 82 -0.87 1.07 -4.80
C ALA A 82 -0.39 -0.10 -3.94
N LEU A 83 -0.68 -0.10 -2.64
CA LEU A 83 -0.36 -1.22 -1.74
C LEU A 83 -1.08 -2.50 -2.16
N LEU A 84 -2.33 -2.41 -2.63
CA LEU A 84 -3.09 -3.58 -3.09
C LEU A 84 -2.39 -4.28 -4.26
N LEU A 85 -1.74 -3.51 -5.12
CA LEU A 85 -0.97 -4.03 -6.25
C LEU A 85 0.45 -4.48 -5.84
N VAL A 86 1.14 -3.70 -5.02
CA VAL A 86 2.55 -3.93 -4.68
C VAL A 86 2.74 -5.10 -3.70
N THR A 87 1.84 -5.29 -2.75
CA THR A 87 1.99 -6.35 -1.72
C THR A 87 2.16 -7.76 -2.32
N PRO A 88 1.30 -8.25 -3.24
CA PRO A 88 1.51 -9.56 -3.86
C PRO A 88 2.76 -9.62 -4.74
N LEU A 89 3.16 -8.52 -5.39
CA LEU A 89 4.41 -8.45 -6.17
C LEU A 89 5.64 -8.62 -5.28
N VAL A 90 5.63 -8.05 -4.08
CA VAL A 90 6.71 -8.23 -3.10
C VAL A 90 6.85 -9.69 -2.67
N GLY A 91 5.75 -10.36 -2.33
CA GLY A 91 5.78 -11.79 -2.00
C GLY A 91 6.24 -12.66 -3.18
N ALA A 92 5.82 -12.33 -4.40
CA ALA A 92 6.25 -13.03 -5.61
C ALA A 92 7.77 -12.85 -5.84
N ALA A 93 8.27 -11.62 -5.72
CA ALA A 93 9.68 -11.29 -5.88
C ALA A 93 10.57 -11.98 -4.85
N ALA A 94 10.14 -12.07 -3.58
CA ALA A 94 10.90 -12.72 -2.52
C ALA A 94 11.13 -14.22 -2.78
N THR A 95 10.23 -14.86 -3.53
CA THR A 95 10.35 -16.28 -3.94
C THR A 95 10.97 -16.48 -5.33
N GLY A 96 11.48 -15.41 -5.96
CA GLY A 96 12.04 -15.47 -7.31
C GLY A 96 11.01 -15.71 -8.41
N ARG A 97 9.72 -15.45 -8.14
CA ARG A 97 8.59 -15.69 -9.05
C ARG A 97 7.86 -14.40 -9.41
N LEU A 98 8.59 -13.30 -9.60
CA LEU A 98 8.01 -12.03 -10.07
C LEU A 98 7.60 -12.15 -11.55
N SER A 99 6.46 -12.79 -11.78
CA SER A 99 5.78 -12.94 -13.05
C SER A 99 4.27 -12.83 -12.85
N THR A 100 3.52 -12.74 -13.94
CA THR A 100 2.06 -12.77 -13.90
C THR A 100 1.56 -14.03 -13.21
N GLU A 101 2.12 -15.19 -13.53
CA GLU A 101 1.74 -16.49 -12.96
C GLU A 101 2.08 -16.59 -11.47
N GLY A 102 3.28 -16.14 -11.07
CA GLY A 102 3.69 -16.18 -9.66
C GLY A 102 2.86 -15.26 -8.78
N THR A 103 2.48 -14.09 -9.30
CA THR A 103 1.61 -13.13 -8.62
C THR A 103 0.16 -13.63 -8.56
N ALA A 104 -0.35 -14.20 -9.67
CA ALA A 104 -1.69 -14.79 -9.72
C ALA A 104 -1.82 -15.95 -8.74
N ALA A 105 -0.82 -16.83 -8.66
CA ALA A 105 -0.82 -17.95 -7.72
C ALA A 105 -0.90 -17.48 -6.25
N LEU A 106 -0.28 -16.35 -5.89
CA LEU A 106 -0.42 -15.77 -4.54
C LEU A 106 -1.83 -15.23 -4.29
N ALA A 107 -2.42 -14.56 -5.28
CA ALA A 107 -3.79 -14.07 -5.18
C ALA A 107 -4.81 -15.22 -5.10
N GLU A 108 -4.64 -16.26 -5.89
CA GLU A 108 -5.50 -17.46 -5.89
C GLU A 108 -5.37 -18.28 -4.61
N ALA A 109 -4.22 -18.23 -3.93
CA ALA A 109 -3.99 -18.91 -2.66
C ALA A 109 -4.61 -18.18 -1.44
N THR A 110 -5.21 -17.00 -1.64
CA THR A 110 -5.86 -16.26 -0.56
C THR A 110 -7.08 -17.00 -0.01
N THR A 111 -7.37 -16.78 1.28
CA THR A 111 -8.48 -17.39 1.99
C THR A 111 -9.53 -16.36 2.42
N VAL A 112 -10.58 -16.83 3.11
CA VAL A 112 -11.59 -15.93 3.72
C VAL A 112 -10.94 -15.00 4.74
N GLU A 113 -9.93 -15.47 5.48
CA GLU A 113 -9.18 -14.66 6.42
C GLU A 113 -8.44 -13.52 5.72
N ASP A 114 -7.81 -13.76 4.56
CA ASP A 114 -7.21 -12.72 3.74
C ASP A 114 -8.24 -11.66 3.31
N ALA A 115 -9.44 -12.10 2.92
CA ALA A 115 -10.53 -11.19 2.59
C ALA A 115 -10.97 -10.38 3.81
N CYS A 116 -11.06 -10.98 5.00
CA CYS A 116 -11.37 -10.26 6.24
C CYS A 116 -10.28 -9.22 6.58
N ASP A 117 -9.00 -9.58 6.43
CA ASP A 117 -7.88 -8.66 6.62
C ASP A 117 -7.95 -7.49 5.61
N PHE A 118 -8.29 -7.77 4.34
CA PHE A 118 -8.53 -6.75 3.32
C PHE A 118 -9.66 -5.79 3.71
N TYR A 119 -10.82 -6.29 4.17
CA TYR A 119 -11.93 -5.42 4.57
C TYR A 119 -11.61 -4.58 5.81
N ARG A 120 -10.80 -5.09 6.75
CA ARG A 120 -10.28 -4.29 7.87
C ARG A 120 -9.38 -3.16 7.37
N ALA A 121 -8.47 -3.45 6.45
CA ALA A 121 -7.63 -2.45 5.81
C ALA A 121 -8.48 -1.40 5.05
N PHE A 122 -9.51 -1.85 4.34
CA PHE A 122 -10.40 -0.99 3.57
C PHE A 122 -11.21 -0.02 4.47
N ALA A 123 -11.57 -0.44 5.69
CA ALA A 123 -12.24 0.43 6.65
C ALA A 123 -11.37 1.64 7.06
N VAL A 124 -10.06 1.46 7.16
CA VAL A 124 -9.10 2.56 7.39
C VAL A 124 -9.12 3.55 6.23
N ALA A 125 -9.19 3.06 5.00
CA ALA A 125 -9.27 3.89 3.80
C ALA A 125 -10.62 4.63 3.66
N LEU A 126 -11.73 3.96 3.99
CA LEU A 126 -13.09 4.51 3.93
C LEU A 126 -13.34 5.59 4.98
N ALA A 127 -12.80 5.45 6.20
CA ALA A 127 -12.95 6.45 7.25
C ALA A 127 -12.47 7.84 6.78
N TRP A 128 -11.44 7.87 5.93
CA TRP A 128 -10.94 9.10 5.33
C TRP A 128 -11.84 9.64 4.19
N LEU A 129 -12.40 8.77 3.33
CA LEU A 129 -13.35 9.20 2.30
C LEU A 129 -14.64 9.77 2.90
N ALA A 130 -15.11 9.21 4.02
CA ALA A 130 -16.24 9.75 4.75
C ALA A 130 -15.95 11.14 5.34
N TYR A 131 -14.73 11.36 5.84
CA TYR A 131 -14.28 12.66 6.36
C TYR A 131 -14.27 13.76 5.27
N LEU A 132 -13.79 13.45 4.07
CA LEU A 132 -13.81 14.39 2.93
C LEU A 132 -15.22 14.86 2.53
N HIS A 133 -16.27 14.09 2.85
CA HIS A 133 -17.65 14.40 2.49
C HIS A 133 -18.47 15.04 3.62
N THR A 134 -17.92 15.14 4.84
CA THR A 134 -18.57 15.84 5.96
C THR A 134 -18.23 17.32 6.06
N ASP A 135 -17.23 17.79 5.30
CA ASP A 135 -16.79 19.21 5.25
C ASP A 135 -17.25 19.96 3.98
N LEU A 136 -18.35 19.52 3.34
CA LEU A 136 -19.08 20.26 2.29
C LEU A 136 -20.44 20.73 2.81
#